data_AF-A0A6P5REE4-F1
#
_entry.id   AF-A0A6P5REE4-F1
#
_cell.length_a   1.000
_cell.length_b   1.000
_cell.length_c   1.000
_cell.angle_alpha   90.00
_cell.angle_beta   90.00
_cell.angle_gamma   90.00
#
_symmetry.space_group_name_H-M   'P 1'
#
loop_
_entity.id
_entity.type
_entity.pdbx_description
1 polymer ?
#
loop_
_entity_poly.entity_id
_entity_poly.type
_entity_poly.pdbx_seq_one_letter_code
_entity_poly.pdbx_strand_id
1 'polypeptide(L)'
;MKEKGEKTDRLSMFIKTRTKKKKNDEDEVFDEDSADFINQFNQCLEERVEDEQDESFREEIFTKVMGIDAHGRVRMYGDGVTPSQVFGQKSNSDNNENRMTEELEKQYQSKIDDLQSKLNEVSSQLNQVMIHLGFQTTPEEIGSGQIPDASSMHQRRLSVNSELQPNLDLEA
;
A
#
# COMPACT_ATOMS: atom_id res chain seq x y z
N MET A 1 -38.66 35.21 2.41
CA MET A 1 -37.21 34.94 2.50
C MET A 1 -37.02 33.52 2.00
N LYS A 2 -36.18 33.26 0.99
CA LYS A 2 -35.89 31.88 0.55
C LYS A 2 -34.93 31.30 1.59
N GLU A 3 -35.28 30.16 2.20
CA GLU A 3 -34.33 29.41 3.02
C GLU A 3 -33.08 29.15 2.19
N LYS A 4 -31.90 29.38 2.78
CA LYS A 4 -30.64 29.00 2.15
C LYS A 4 -30.61 27.48 2.13
N GLY A 5 -30.49 26.89 0.93
CA GLY A 5 -30.38 25.46 0.78
C GLY A 5 -29.20 24.92 1.60
N GLU A 6 -29.40 23.77 2.23
CA GLU A 6 -28.36 23.03 2.95
C GLU A 6 -27.29 22.55 1.96
N LYS A 7 -26.01 22.80 2.25
CA LYS A 7 -24.92 22.25 1.44
C LYS A 7 -25.00 20.72 1.53
N THR A 8 -25.19 20.08 0.39
CA THR A 8 -25.40 18.63 0.29
C THR A 8 -24.41 18.06 -0.72
N ASP A 9 -23.64 17.06 -0.31
CA ASP A 9 -22.72 16.29 -1.14
C ASP A 9 -23.45 15.21 -1.96
N ARG A 10 -22.78 14.60 -2.94
CA ARG A 10 -23.38 13.58 -3.82
C ARG A 10 -23.88 12.36 -3.06
N LEU A 11 -23.11 11.91 -2.07
CA LEU A 11 -23.46 10.78 -1.22
C LEU A 11 -24.73 11.09 -0.40
N SER A 12 -24.78 12.24 0.29
CA SER A 12 -26.00 12.68 0.97
C SER A 12 -27.19 12.84 0.03
N MET A 13 -26.97 13.37 -1.17
CA MET A 13 -28.02 13.55 -2.17
C MET A 13 -28.59 12.21 -2.63
N PHE A 14 -27.74 11.19 -2.77
CA PHE A 14 -28.20 9.83 -3.09
C PHE A 14 -29.08 9.27 -1.98
N ILE A 15 -28.60 9.30 -0.73
CA ILE A 15 -29.36 8.80 0.43
C ILE A 15 -30.69 9.54 0.54
N LYS A 16 -30.69 10.88 0.57
CA LYS A 16 -31.89 11.70 0.71
C LYS A 16 -32.93 11.49 -0.41
N THR A 17 -32.48 11.18 -1.63
CA THR A 17 -33.42 10.93 -2.77
C THR A 17 -33.92 9.50 -2.83
N ARG A 18 -33.26 8.57 -2.12
CA ARG A 18 -33.61 7.15 -2.09
C ARG A 18 -34.20 6.68 -0.76
N THR A 19 -34.27 7.54 0.23
CA THR A 19 -34.99 7.31 1.48
C THR A 19 -36.28 8.11 1.54
N LYS A 20 -37.29 7.54 2.20
CA LYS A 20 -38.55 8.19 2.52
C LYS A 20 -38.72 8.24 4.03
N LYS A 21 -38.97 9.44 4.55
CA LYS A 21 -39.32 9.64 5.95
C LYS A 21 -40.71 9.02 6.23
N LYS A 22 -40.75 7.97 7.06
CA LYS A 22 -42.01 7.39 7.55
C LYS A 22 -42.53 8.20 8.74
N LYS A 23 -43.80 7.97 9.10
CA LYS A 23 -44.44 8.61 10.27
C LYS A 23 -43.79 8.25 11.61
N ASN A 24 -42.97 7.19 11.65
CA ASN A 24 -42.32 6.68 12.85
C ASN A 24 -40.85 7.13 12.97
N ASP A 25 -40.42 8.12 12.19
CA ASP A 25 -39.03 8.62 12.12
C ASP A 25 -37.95 7.65 11.63
N GLU A 26 -38.32 6.40 11.30
CA GLU A 26 -37.45 5.46 10.59
C GLU A 26 -37.49 5.74 9.08
N ASP A 27 -36.33 5.92 8.46
CA ASP A 27 -36.23 6.12 7.02
C ASP A 27 -36.34 4.78 6.28
N GLU A 28 -37.27 4.68 5.34
CA GLU A 28 -37.48 3.50 4.50
C GLU A 28 -36.89 3.74 3.11
N VAL A 29 -36.07 2.81 2.62
CA VAL A 29 -35.49 2.87 1.28
C VAL A 29 -36.53 2.45 0.24
N PHE A 30 -36.58 3.14 -0.90
CA PHE A 30 -37.59 2.87 -1.95
C PHE A 30 -37.42 1.52 -2.66
N ASP A 31 -36.18 1.06 -2.82
CA ASP A 31 -35.83 -0.12 -3.61
C ASP A 31 -34.63 -0.85 -3.02
N GLU A 32 -34.56 -2.18 -3.26
CA GLU A 32 -33.53 -3.07 -2.72
C GLU A 32 -32.14 -2.73 -3.24
N ASP A 33 -32.01 -2.41 -4.54
CA ASP A 33 -30.75 -1.97 -5.15
C ASP A 33 -30.19 -0.72 -4.44
N SER A 34 -31.03 0.27 -4.18
CA SER A 34 -30.63 1.46 -3.44
C SER A 34 -30.25 1.15 -2.00
N ALA A 35 -30.90 0.16 -1.37
CA ALA A 35 -30.55 -0.27 -0.02
C ALA A 35 -29.15 -0.89 0.01
N ASP A 36 -28.80 -1.69 -1.00
CA ASP A 36 -27.47 -2.28 -1.13
C ASP A 36 -26.37 -1.21 -1.30
N PHE A 37 -26.61 -0.19 -2.12
CA PHE A 37 -25.67 0.93 -2.25
C PHE A 37 -25.55 1.73 -0.95
N ILE A 38 -26.67 1.99 -0.26
CA ILE A 38 -26.66 2.69 1.03
C ILE A 38 -25.89 1.90 2.09
N ASN A 39 -26.06 0.57 2.12
CA ASN A 39 -25.31 -0.29 3.02
C ASN A 39 -23.80 -0.25 2.74
N GLN A 40 -23.41 -0.30 1.46
CA GLN A 40 -22.00 -0.16 1.06
C GLN A 40 -21.41 1.20 1.44
N PHE A 41 -22.19 2.27 1.30
CA PHE A 41 -21.77 3.59 1.76
C PHE A 41 -21.54 3.62 3.26
N ASN A 42 -22.51 3.15 4.05
CA ASN A 42 -22.40 3.12 5.52
C ASN A 42 -21.17 2.32 5.97
N GLN A 43 -20.93 1.16 5.33
CA GLN A 43 -19.73 0.36 5.60
C GLN A 43 -18.42 1.12 5.33
N CYS A 44 -18.37 1.92 4.26
CA CYS A 44 -17.19 2.73 3.97
C CYS A 44 -17.06 3.93 4.93
N LEU A 45 -18.17 4.49 5.40
CA LEU A 45 -18.17 5.60 6.34
C LEU A 45 -17.72 5.16 7.74
N GLU A 46 -18.02 3.92 8.15
CA GLU A 46 -17.55 3.34 9.43
C GLU A 46 -16.02 3.28 9.55
N GLU A 47 -15.27 3.36 8.44
CA GLU A 47 -13.81 3.36 8.43
C GLU A 47 -13.20 4.61 9.10
N ARG A 48 -13.95 5.73 9.17
CA ARG A 48 -13.48 7.00 9.74
C ARG A 48 -14.51 7.66 10.65
N VAL A 49 -14.01 8.40 11.64
CA VAL A 49 -14.83 9.24 12.52
C VAL A 49 -15.52 10.33 11.69
N GLU A 50 -16.80 10.61 11.97
CA GLU A 50 -17.65 11.53 11.20
C GLU A 50 -17.03 12.92 11.00
N ASP A 51 -16.33 13.44 12.02
CA ASP A 51 -15.65 14.74 11.99
C ASP A 51 -14.45 14.80 11.01
N GLU A 52 -13.92 13.66 10.59
CA GLU A 52 -12.82 13.54 9.62
C GLU A 52 -13.32 13.25 8.19
N GLN A 53 -14.63 13.09 8.01
CA GLN A 53 -15.24 12.81 6.71
C GLN A 53 -15.43 14.10 5.91
N ASP A 54 -14.33 14.62 5.38
CA ASP A 54 -14.36 15.77 4.50
C ASP A 54 -15.08 15.50 3.16
N GLU A 55 -15.34 16.56 2.40
CA GLU A 55 -16.06 16.49 1.13
C GLU A 55 -15.33 15.59 0.10
N SER A 56 -14.00 15.56 0.12
CA SER A 56 -13.18 14.71 -0.75
C SER A 56 -13.30 13.23 -0.41
N PHE A 57 -13.27 12.87 0.88
CA PHE A 57 -13.40 11.50 1.33
C PHE A 57 -14.77 10.93 1.00
N ARG A 58 -15.84 11.71 1.23
CA ARG A 58 -17.20 11.32 0.88
C ARG A 58 -17.38 11.14 -0.63
N GLU A 59 -16.70 11.96 -1.42
CA GLU A 59 -16.66 11.86 -2.87
C GLU A 59 -15.90 10.61 -3.36
N GLU A 60 -14.78 10.28 -2.70
CA GLU A 60 -14.04 9.04 -2.96
C GLU A 60 -14.91 7.80 -2.68
N ILE A 61 -15.61 7.78 -1.53
CA ILE A 61 -16.57 6.72 -1.19
C ILE A 61 -17.66 6.62 -2.27
N PHE A 62 -18.22 7.75 -2.69
CA PHE A 62 -19.24 7.78 -3.73
C PHE A 62 -18.72 7.14 -5.02
N THR A 63 -17.53 7.54 -5.47
CA THR A 63 -16.90 7.01 -6.69
C THR A 63 -16.51 5.54 -6.54
N LYS A 64 -16.09 5.09 -5.36
CA LYS A 64 -15.73 3.69 -5.07
C LYS A 64 -16.94 2.75 -5.19
N VAL A 65 -18.09 3.16 -4.65
CA VAL A 65 -19.31 2.34 -4.63
C VAL A 65 -20.10 2.46 -5.94
N MET A 66 -20.22 3.66 -6.51
CA MET A 66 -21.02 3.91 -7.73
C MET A 66 -20.22 3.74 -9.02
N GLY A 67 -18.89 3.66 -8.92
CA GLY A 67 -17.96 3.73 -10.02
C GLY A 67 -17.72 5.14 -10.53
N ILE A 68 -16.75 5.26 -11.44
CA ILE A 68 -16.41 6.52 -12.10
C ILE A 68 -17.60 6.99 -12.95
N ASP A 69 -17.78 8.31 -13.03
CA ASP A 69 -18.77 8.92 -13.90
C ASP A 69 -18.45 8.70 -15.39
N ALA A 70 -19.49 8.55 -16.19
CA ALA A 70 -19.34 8.49 -17.64
C ALA A 70 -18.78 9.80 -18.19
N HIS A 71 -18.00 9.71 -19.27
CA HIS A 71 -17.36 10.87 -19.89
C HIS A 71 -18.38 12.00 -20.20
N GLY A 72 -18.07 13.21 -19.74
CA GLY A 72 -18.88 14.40 -19.97
C GLY A 72 -20.18 14.49 -19.17
N ARG A 73 -20.43 13.56 -18.24
CA ARG A 73 -21.63 13.56 -17.37
C ARG A 73 -21.22 13.58 -15.90
N VAL A 74 -22.11 14.10 -15.06
CA VAL A 74 -21.97 14.01 -13.59
C VAL A 74 -23.23 13.41 -13.01
N ARG A 75 -23.10 12.29 -12.29
CA ARG A 75 -24.25 11.68 -11.61
C ARG A 75 -24.83 12.63 -10.57
N MET A 76 -26.12 12.44 -10.28
CA MET A 76 -26.92 13.20 -9.30
C MET A 76 -27.31 14.63 -9.69
N TYR A 77 -26.63 15.28 -10.64
CA TYR A 77 -26.92 16.68 -11.00
C TYR A 77 -27.96 16.87 -12.11
N GLY A 78 -28.49 15.79 -12.67
CA GLY A 78 -29.48 15.83 -13.76
C GLY A 78 -28.86 15.88 -15.16
N ASP A 79 -29.72 15.88 -16.17
CA ASP A 79 -29.29 15.85 -17.57
C ASP A 79 -28.71 17.20 -18.03
N GLY A 80 -27.71 17.16 -18.91
CA GLY A 80 -27.03 18.34 -19.44
C GLY A 80 -26.02 19.01 -18.50
N VAL A 81 -25.87 18.56 -17.25
CA VAL A 81 -24.84 19.05 -16.34
C VAL A 81 -23.49 18.42 -16.65
N THR A 82 -22.49 19.28 -16.87
CA THR A 82 -21.13 18.88 -17.23
C THR A 82 -20.18 18.94 -16.03
N PRO A 83 -19.13 18.10 -15.99
CA PRO A 83 -18.11 18.13 -14.94
C PRO A 83 -17.52 19.51 -14.69
N SER A 84 -17.29 20.29 -15.75
CA SER A 84 -16.75 21.65 -15.64
C SER A 84 -17.66 22.63 -14.92
N GLN A 85 -18.98 22.39 -14.93
CA GLN A 85 -19.94 23.23 -14.21
C GLN A 85 -20.00 22.89 -12.72
N VAL A 86 -19.73 21.63 -12.36
CA VAL A 86 -19.78 21.15 -10.96
C VAL A 86 -18.45 21.33 -10.26
N PHE A 87 -17.36 20.84 -10.88
CA PHE A 87 -16.03 20.80 -10.28
C PHE A 87 -15.12 21.96 -10.75
N GLY A 88 -15.63 22.82 -11.64
CA GLY A 88 -14.83 23.83 -12.32
C GLY A 88 -13.96 23.24 -13.43
N GLN A 89 -13.26 24.12 -14.14
CA GLN A 89 -12.23 23.68 -15.08
C GLN A 89 -11.00 23.25 -14.29
N LYS A 90 -10.78 21.93 -14.18
CA LYS A 90 -9.49 21.41 -13.75
C LYS A 90 -8.45 21.83 -14.78
N SER A 91 -7.48 22.64 -14.36
CA SER A 91 -6.35 22.98 -15.21
C SER A 91 -5.56 21.69 -15.49
N ASN A 92 -4.83 21.63 -16.61
CA ASN A 92 -3.98 20.47 -16.95
C ASN A 92 -2.87 20.16 -15.92
N SER A 93 -2.77 20.91 -14.82
CA SER A 93 -1.82 20.70 -13.74
C SER A 93 -1.96 19.32 -13.09
N ASP A 94 -3.18 18.84 -12.84
CA ASP A 94 -3.43 17.55 -12.18
C ASP A 94 -2.88 16.36 -12.99
N ASN A 95 -2.91 16.46 -14.32
CA ASN A 95 -2.32 15.44 -15.19
C ASN A 95 -0.78 15.41 -15.12
N ASN A 96 -0.14 16.55 -14.84
CA ASN A 96 1.31 16.60 -14.68
C ASN A 96 1.73 16.00 -13.33
N GLU A 97 0.94 16.18 -12.27
CA GLU A 97 1.23 15.58 -10.96
C GLU A 97 1.20 14.06 -11.04
N ASN A 98 0.15 13.48 -11.63
CA ASN A 98 0.04 12.02 -11.82
C ASN A 98 1.18 11.47 -12.70
N ARG A 99 1.59 12.22 -13.73
CA ARG A 99 2.72 11.82 -14.57
C ARG A 99 4.05 11.85 -13.79
N MET A 100 4.26 12.86 -12.94
CA MET A 100 5.46 12.94 -12.12
C MET A 100 5.53 11.82 -11.08
N THR A 101 4.40 11.45 -10.48
CA THR A 101 4.36 10.34 -9.51
C THR A 101 4.63 8.99 -10.19
N GLU A 102 4.04 8.74 -11.37
CA GLU A 102 4.33 7.53 -12.17
C GLU A 102 5.81 7.42 -12.57
N GLU A 103 6.41 8.52 -13.03
CA GLU A 103 7.83 8.56 -13.40
C GLU A 103 8.74 8.30 -12.18
N LEU A 104 8.37 8.82 -11.01
CA LEU A 104 9.09 8.63 -9.77
C LEU A 104 8.99 7.19 -9.25
N GLU A 105 7.81 6.59 -9.29
CA GLU A 105 7.58 5.19 -8.91
C GLU A 105 8.42 4.25 -9.76
N LYS A 106 8.45 4.47 -11.08
CA LYS A 106 9.26 3.69 -12.01
C LYS A 106 10.77 3.80 -11.71
N GLN A 107 11.25 4.98 -11.33
CA GLN A 107 12.64 5.18 -10.91
C GLN A 107 12.99 4.39 -9.65
N TYR A 108 12.11 4.43 -8.63
CA TYR A 108 12.34 3.66 -7.39
C TYR A 108 12.31 2.17 -7.65
N GLN A 109 11.37 1.67 -8.45
CA GLN A 109 11.29 0.25 -8.79
C GLN A 109 12.55 -0.22 -9.52
N SER A 110 13.00 0.53 -10.53
CA SER A 110 14.25 0.20 -11.25
C SER A 110 15.47 0.15 -10.32
N LYS A 111 15.50 0.99 -9.27
CA LYS A 111 16.61 1.01 -8.31
C LYS A 111 16.56 -0.16 -7.33
N ILE A 112 15.35 -0.59 -6.94
CA ILE A 112 15.15 -1.80 -6.14
C ILE A 112 15.63 -3.02 -6.94
N ASP A 113 15.24 -3.12 -8.20
CA ASP A 113 15.62 -4.23 -9.08
C ASP A 113 17.16 -4.31 -9.27
N ASP A 114 17.83 -3.17 -9.50
CA ASP A 114 19.29 -3.10 -9.61
C ASP A 114 19.99 -3.55 -8.31
N LEU A 115 19.49 -3.12 -7.14
CA LEU A 115 20.03 -3.52 -5.85
C LEU A 115 19.84 -5.02 -5.59
N GLN A 116 18.66 -5.58 -5.93
CA GLN A 116 18.39 -7.01 -5.82
C GLN A 116 19.32 -7.82 -6.73
N SER A 117 19.55 -7.37 -7.97
CA SER A 117 20.49 -8.01 -8.88
C SER A 117 21.91 -8.04 -8.32
N LYS A 118 22.40 -6.91 -7.77
CA LYS A 118 23.72 -6.83 -7.15
C LYS A 118 23.86 -7.74 -5.93
N LEU A 119 22.82 -7.82 -5.10
CA LEU A 119 22.81 -8.70 -3.94
C LEU A 119 22.88 -10.18 -4.35
N ASN A 120 22.12 -10.56 -5.39
CA ASN A 120 22.16 -11.91 -5.94
C ASN A 120 23.53 -12.25 -6.54
N GLU A 121 24.16 -11.30 -7.23
CA GLU A 121 25.51 -11.47 -7.77
C GLU A 121 26.55 -11.68 -6.66
N VAL A 122 26.56 -10.83 -5.63
CA VAL A 122 27.47 -10.97 -4.49
C VAL A 122 27.22 -12.28 -3.75
N SER A 123 25.95 -12.67 -3.56
CA SER A 123 25.59 -13.95 -2.96
C SER A 123 26.12 -15.13 -3.78
N SER A 124 26.01 -15.08 -5.12
CA SER A 124 26.56 -16.09 -6.01
C SER A 124 28.08 -16.18 -5.94
N GLN A 125 28.78 -15.03 -5.92
CA GLN A 125 30.25 -14.98 -5.77
C GLN A 125 30.69 -15.55 -4.43
N LEU A 126 30.00 -15.17 -3.35
CA LEU A 126 30.28 -15.66 -1.99
C LEU A 126 30.07 -17.18 -1.92
N ASN A 127 28.99 -17.70 -2.49
CA ASN A 127 28.74 -19.13 -2.59
C ASN A 127 29.87 -19.86 -3.34
N GLN A 128 30.31 -19.33 -4.49
CA GLN A 128 31.44 -19.90 -5.23
C GLN A 128 32.73 -19.96 -4.40
N VAL A 129 33.05 -18.89 -3.65
CA VAL A 129 34.23 -18.86 -2.76
C VAL A 129 34.10 -19.88 -1.63
N MET A 130 32.92 -20.00 -1.01
CA MET A 130 32.66 -20.98 0.04
C MET A 130 32.86 -22.42 -0.45
N ILE A 131 32.34 -22.75 -1.64
CA ILE A 131 32.53 -24.05 -2.29
C ILE A 131 34.02 -24.33 -2.53
N HIS A 132 34.77 -23.35 -3.06
CA HIS A 132 36.21 -23.52 -3.33
C HIS A 132 37.02 -23.80 -2.07
N LEU A 133 36.62 -23.22 -0.94
CA LEU A 133 37.28 -23.39 0.37
C LEU A 133 36.79 -24.65 1.12
N GLY A 134 35.91 -25.46 0.52
CA GLY A 134 35.43 -26.72 1.08
C GLY A 134 34.36 -26.57 2.15
N PHE A 135 33.71 -25.39 2.24
CA PHE A 135 32.53 -25.20 3.08
C PHE A 135 31.28 -25.68 2.33
N GLN A 136 30.43 -26.47 2.99
CA GLN A 136 29.13 -26.88 2.44
C GLN A 136 28.11 -25.77 2.72
N THR A 137 27.47 -25.27 1.67
CA THR A 137 26.43 -24.24 1.77
C THR A 137 25.10 -24.86 1.38
N THR A 138 24.29 -25.28 2.36
CA THR A 138 22.88 -25.55 2.10
C THR A 138 22.17 -24.21 1.89
N PRO A 139 21.40 -24.01 0.82
CA PRO A 139 20.59 -22.81 0.69
C PRO A 139 19.46 -22.92 1.73
N GLU A 140 19.58 -22.21 2.85
CA GLU A 140 18.44 -21.99 3.73
C GLU A 140 17.45 -21.08 2.99
N GLU A 141 16.35 -21.70 2.58
CA GLU A 141 15.11 -21.03 2.26
C GLU A 141 14.75 -20.14 3.46
N ILE A 142 14.71 -18.82 3.26
CA ILE A 142 14.29 -17.88 4.30
C ILE A 142 12.78 -18.10 4.52
N GLY A 143 12.46 -19.09 5.34
CA GLY A 143 11.11 -19.59 5.57
C GLY A 143 11.03 -20.23 6.95
N SER A 144 10.54 -19.43 7.91
CA SER A 144 10.10 -19.82 9.25
C SER A 144 11.18 -20.25 10.25
N GLY A 145 11.30 -19.46 11.32
CA GLY A 145 12.24 -19.67 12.40
C GLY A 145 12.14 -21.03 13.08
N GLN A 146 13.28 -21.71 13.15
CA GLN A 146 13.59 -22.70 14.18
C GLN A 146 15.08 -22.62 14.51
N ILE A 147 15.38 -22.49 15.80
CA ILE A 147 16.73 -22.34 16.33
C ILE A 147 17.40 -23.73 16.25
N PRO A 148 18.58 -23.90 15.61
CA PRO A 148 19.26 -25.19 15.60
C PRO A 148 19.84 -25.48 16.98
N ASP A 149 19.48 -26.64 17.54
CA ASP A 149 19.96 -27.11 18.83
C ASP A 149 21.48 -27.34 18.80
N ALA A 150 22.16 -26.84 19.82
CA ALA A 150 23.61 -26.87 19.94
C ALA A 150 24.09 -28.26 20.35
N SER A 151 24.15 -29.20 19.40
CA SER A 151 24.82 -30.48 19.62
C SER A 151 25.38 -31.07 18.33
N SER A 152 26.63 -30.69 18.01
CA SER A 152 27.55 -31.61 17.33
C SER A 152 28.99 -31.16 17.59
N MET A 153 29.48 -31.57 18.77
CA MET A 153 30.90 -31.61 19.10
C MET A 153 31.61 -32.59 18.16
N HIS A 154 32.41 -32.09 17.22
CA HIS A 154 33.46 -32.89 16.61
C HIS A 154 34.83 -32.25 16.91
N GLN A 155 35.45 -32.78 17.95
CA GLN A 155 36.83 -32.47 18.34
C GLN A 155 37.79 -32.82 17.19
N ARG A 156 38.52 -31.83 16.66
CA ARG A 156 39.84 -32.10 16.07
C ARG A 156 40.91 -31.64 17.06
N ARG A 157 41.57 -32.63 17.66
CA ARG A 157 42.79 -32.48 18.47
C ARG A 157 43.84 -31.68 17.69
N LEU A 158 44.25 -30.54 18.22
CA LEU A 158 45.56 -29.97 17.92
C LEU A 158 46.57 -30.64 18.85
N SER A 159 47.47 -31.44 18.27
CA SER A 159 48.62 -31.98 19.01
C SER A 159 49.65 -30.86 19.13
N VAL A 160 49.79 -30.32 20.33
CA VAL A 160 50.88 -29.42 20.71
C VAL A 160 52.13 -30.29 20.90
N ASN A 161 53.11 -30.14 20.01
CA ASN A 161 54.48 -30.58 20.29
C ASN A 161 55.29 -29.34 20.67
N SER A 162 55.47 -29.19 21.97
CA SER A 162 56.51 -28.38 22.59
C SER A 162 57.86 -29.05 22.30
N GLU A 163 58.88 -28.29 21.90
CA GLU A 163 60.16 -28.23 22.63
C GLU A 163 61.21 -27.32 21.97
N LEU A 164 61.87 -26.56 22.86
CA LEU A 164 63.26 -26.09 22.82
C LEU A 164 63.64 -24.87 21.96
N GLN A 165 63.58 -23.69 22.61
CA GLN A 165 64.62 -22.65 22.48
C GLN A 165 65.91 -23.14 23.18
N PRO A 166 67.13 -22.75 22.74
CA PRO A 166 67.70 -21.47 23.23
C PRO A 166 68.76 -20.76 22.36
N ASN A 167 69.06 -19.52 22.78
CA ASN A 167 70.30 -18.72 22.59
C ASN A 167 70.60 -18.12 21.20
N LEU A 168 71.27 -16.98 21.05
CA LEU A 168 71.58 -15.73 21.78
C LEU A 168 72.38 -14.88 20.76
N ASP A 169 72.50 -13.58 21.03
CA ASP A 169 73.33 -12.54 20.39
C ASP A 169 72.85 -11.92 19.06
N LEU A 170 73.12 -10.66 18.72
CA LEU A 170 73.44 -9.37 19.37
C LEU A 170 73.97 -8.54 18.18
N GLU A 171 73.30 -7.46 17.75
CA GLU A 171 73.97 -6.29 17.15
C GLU A 171 72.96 -5.16 16.89
N ALA A 172 73.04 -4.12 17.73
CA ALA A 172 72.90 -2.71 17.38
C ALA A 172 73.43 -1.86 18.55
#